data_AF-A0A2E7EJZ7-F1
#
_entry.id   AF-A0A2E7EJZ7-F1
#
_cell.length_a   1.000
_cell.length_b   1.000
_cell.length_c   1.000
_cell.angle_alpha   90.00
_cell.angle_beta   90.00
_cell.angle_gamma   90.00
#
_symmetry.space_group_name_H-M   'P 1'
#
loop_
_entity.id
_entity.type
_entity.pdbx_description
1 polymer ?
#
loop_
_entity_poly.entity_id
_entity_poly.type
_entity_poly.pdbx_seq_one_letter_code
_entity_poly.pdbx_strand_id
1 'polypeptide(L)'
;MDRRVSGLLHQAAGTAVRGREFSKKVPQRPVTLFFAVILAAGILVLLGNSISGSEPLPILDGRFDDWSEEDVVARDAKGDHAGAFDLGHVAFKTDDSFLYLHFNVGKILNLQNGPKSEGTLGLTLDLPDQRQLEIDFRQRRASFSNSPNQRVPWTKLDFSCLPTYASDAVELRVDLQAIGVKENEPVMVNFRGSDTLDAPFEVRLRECAPQNARALSRHAPNDFRVASFNTLRGGLSDPQRKAALQRLIEAVNAEVYCFQEENEEANFRKSASRLNHIHHTHWSNGCGIASSCPLTPLPLNLSRGVAAVCHLQDGFDVIIVNVHFRCCGYAGSREDETRIKQSGEVVERLRQLQAGQYGESWKKTPIIVTGDYNLVGSRKPLSILESLGLKPRSLVGQIDNAAVTWRGPPKESFWPGRLDIMVYSDELTPKNGYILDTARMKPSMLTEFGLLSGDSLASDHLMLVGDFEFAGQ
;
A
#
# COMPACT_ATOMS: atom_id res chain seq x y z
N MET A 1 -36.44 2.03 -50.73
CA MET A 1 -37.27 0.99 -51.38
C MET A 1 -37.30 -0.18 -50.39
N ASP A 2 -38.40 -0.61 -49.79
CA ASP A 2 -39.79 -0.15 -49.96
C ASP A 2 -40.63 -0.12 -48.65
N ARG A 3 -41.54 0.87 -48.64
CA ARG A 3 -42.92 0.97 -48.11
C ARG A 3 -43.41 -0.13 -47.14
N ARG A 4 -43.84 0.15 -45.89
CA ARG A 4 -45.00 0.95 -45.37
C ARG A 4 -46.41 0.53 -45.86
N VAL A 5 -47.20 -0.05 -44.95
CA VAL A 5 -48.68 -0.05 -44.83
C VAL A 5 -48.97 -0.23 -43.31
N SER A 6 -49.38 0.79 -42.54
CA SER A 6 -50.72 1.40 -42.35
C SER A 6 -51.61 0.70 -41.31
N GLY A 7 -52.20 1.48 -40.39
CA GLY A 7 -53.17 1.02 -39.38
C GLY A 7 -53.37 2.02 -38.23
N LEU A 8 -54.28 2.99 -38.39
CA LEU A 8 -54.63 4.00 -37.36
C LEU A 8 -56.10 4.44 -37.56
N LEU A 9 -56.74 4.96 -36.50
CA LEU A 9 -58.12 5.49 -36.40
C LEU A 9 -59.20 4.39 -36.17
N HIS A 10 -60.14 4.53 -35.22
CA HIS A 10 -61.03 5.69 -35.05
C HIS A 10 -61.45 6.04 -33.61
N GLN A 11 -62.21 7.13 -33.49
CA GLN A 11 -62.71 7.78 -32.26
C GLN A 11 -64.26 7.72 -32.18
N ALA A 12 -64.78 8.14 -31.00
CA ALA A 12 -66.01 8.92 -30.79
C ALA A 12 -67.37 8.21 -30.51
N ALA A 13 -67.76 8.29 -29.23
CA ALA A 13 -68.91 9.04 -28.69
C ALA A 13 -70.40 8.60 -28.91
N GLY A 14 -71.16 8.69 -27.80
CA GLY A 14 -72.64 8.57 -27.70
C GLY A 14 -73.04 8.00 -26.33
N THR A 15 -73.42 8.74 -25.27
CA THR A 15 -74.74 9.38 -24.99
C THR A 15 -75.97 8.55 -25.44
N ALA A 16 -77.04 8.32 -24.64
CA ALA A 16 -77.38 8.75 -23.28
C ALA A 16 -78.61 7.98 -22.67
N VAL A 17 -78.67 7.94 -21.32
CA VAL A 17 -79.85 8.27 -20.47
C VAL A 17 -80.91 7.22 -19.99
N ARG A 18 -81.12 7.24 -18.65
CA ARG A 18 -82.30 6.88 -17.79
C ARG A 18 -82.69 5.43 -17.48
N GLY A 19 -82.71 5.15 -16.16
CA GLY A 19 -83.56 4.20 -15.46
C GLY A 19 -83.33 4.27 -13.94
N ARG A 20 -84.32 4.67 -13.13
CA ARG A 20 -84.24 4.74 -11.64
C ARG A 20 -85.33 3.86 -11.03
N GLU A 21 -85.01 3.16 -9.94
CA GLU A 21 -85.86 2.91 -8.73
C GLU A 21 -84.99 2.21 -7.67
N PHE A 22 -84.69 2.82 -6.51
CA PHE A 22 -85.44 2.83 -5.23
C PHE A 22 -85.57 1.47 -4.50
N SER A 23 -84.84 1.27 -3.38
CA SER A 23 -85.47 1.24 -2.03
C SER A 23 -84.47 1.11 -0.84
N LYS A 24 -84.50 2.13 0.02
CA LYS A 24 -84.24 2.24 1.48
C LYS A 24 -83.70 1.03 2.31
N LYS A 25 -82.71 1.33 3.18
CA LYS A 25 -82.79 1.22 4.66
C LYS A 25 -81.70 2.07 5.37
N VAL A 26 -82.02 2.67 6.52
CA VAL A 26 -81.22 3.62 7.35
C VAL A 26 -81.74 3.48 8.79
N PRO A 27 -80.90 3.42 9.87
CA PRO A 27 -80.58 4.59 10.75
C PRO A 27 -79.22 4.48 11.52
N GLN A 28 -78.74 5.36 12.43
CA GLN A 28 -79.11 6.72 12.90
C GLN A 28 -77.90 7.72 12.71
N ARG A 29 -77.36 8.30 13.80
CA ARG A 29 -76.20 9.23 14.00
C ARG A 29 -75.70 9.09 15.47
N PRO A 30 -74.55 9.66 15.88
CA PRO A 30 -74.51 11.05 16.39
C PRO A 30 -73.33 11.88 15.82
N VAL A 31 -73.57 13.14 15.40
CA VAL A 31 -73.30 14.42 16.10
C VAL A 31 -71.88 14.98 15.86
N THR A 32 -71.86 16.19 15.31
CA THR A 32 -70.71 17.00 14.90
C THR A 32 -70.08 17.73 16.10
N LEU A 33 -68.76 17.96 16.08
CA LEU A 33 -68.19 19.18 16.67
C LEU A 33 -67.03 19.73 15.83
N PHE A 34 -66.96 21.06 15.73
CA PHE A 34 -65.95 21.81 14.98
C PHE A 34 -64.58 21.73 15.65
N PHE A 35 -63.51 21.71 14.84
CA PHE A 35 -62.23 22.33 15.22
C PHE A 35 -61.69 23.16 14.06
N ALA A 36 -61.30 24.40 14.36
CA ALA A 36 -60.70 25.32 13.41
C ALA A 36 -59.21 25.01 13.23
N VAL A 37 -58.73 25.07 11.99
CA VAL A 37 -57.31 24.93 11.67
C VAL A 37 -56.59 26.25 12.01
N ILE A 38 -55.70 26.21 13.01
CA ILE A 38 -54.74 27.29 13.25
C ILE A 38 -53.44 26.95 12.55
N LEU A 39 -52.98 27.88 11.69
CA LEU A 39 -51.68 27.80 11.03
C LEU A 39 -50.57 28.01 12.09
N ALA A 40 -49.69 27.03 12.26
CA ALA A 40 -48.46 27.17 13.05
C ALA A 40 -47.26 26.84 12.18
N ALA A 41 -46.47 27.85 11.83
CA ALA A 41 -45.22 27.68 11.08
C ALA A 41 -44.13 27.13 12.00
N GLY A 42 -43.99 25.80 12.04
CA GLY A 42 -42.88 25.14 12.70
C GLY A 42 -41.63 25.16 11.83
N ILE A 43 -40.71 26.10 12.06
CA ILE A 43 -39.35 26.01 11.53
C ILE A 43 -38.66 24.87 12.31
N LEU A 44 -38.57 23.70 11.68
CA LEU A 44 -37.80 22.58 12.21
C LEU A 44 -36.31 22.88 11.98
N VAL A 45 -35.68 23.57 12.95
CA VAL A 45 -34.22 23.66 13.00
C VAL A 45 -33.70 22.28 13.34
N LEU A 46 -33.38 21.51 12.30
CA LEU A 46 -32.49 20.37 12.43
C LEU A 46 -31.12 20.92 12.85
N LEU A 47 -30.87 20.92 14.16
CA LEU A 47 -29.53 20.98 14.71
C LEU A 47 -28.82 19.69 14.27
N GLY A 48 -28.29 19.72 13.05
CA GLY A 48 -27.26 18.78 12.64
C GLY A 48 -26.11 18.95 13.61
N ASN A 49 -25.89 17.97 14.47
CA ASN A 49 -24.60 17.78 15.10
C ASN A 49 -23.64 17.42 13.97
N SER A 50 -23.05 18.45 13.35
CA SER A 50 -21.82 18.33 12.59
C SER A 50 -20.75 17.86 13.56
N ILE A 51 -20.67 16.54 13.76
CA ILE A 51 -19.49 15.91 14.31
C ILE A 51 -18.40 16.20 13.28
N SER A 52 -17.63 17.26 13.54
CA SER A 52 -16.43 17.59 12.81
C SER A 52 -15.35 16.56 13.17
N GLY A 53 -15.57 15.32 12.77
CA GLY A 53 -14.51 14.34 12.64
C GLY A 53 -13.70 14.73 11.42
N SER A 54 -12.39 14.90 11.57
CA SER A 54 -11.47 14.83 10.44
C SER A 54 -11.69 13.48 9.75
N GLU A 55 -11.91 13.49 8.44
CA GLU A 55 -11.97 12.24 7.68
C GLU A 55 -10.67 11.44 7.88
N PRO A 56 -10.73 10.11 7.93
CA PRO A 56 -9.55 9.29 8.10
C PRO A 56 -8.61 9.50 6.91
N LEU A 57 -7.36 9.89 7.22
CA LEU A 57 -6.30 10.00 6.24
C LEU A 57 -6.02 8.64 5.58
N PRO A 58 -5.68 8.63 4.28
CA PRO A 58 -5.52 7.39 3.54
C PRO A 58 -4.30 6.61 4.02
N ILE A 59 -4.43 5.29 4.01
CA ILE A 59 -3.35 4.36 4.31
C ILE A 59 -2.66 4.05 2.98
N LEU A 60 -1.50 4.68 2.75
CA LEU A 60 -0.77 4.54 1.51
C LEU A 60 -0.17 3.13 1.38
N ASP A 61 -0.95 2.12 0.98
CA ASP A 61 -0.56 0.72 0.83
C ASP A 61 -0.90 0.09 -0.53
N GLY A 62 -1.51 0.85 -1.45
CA GLY A 62 -1.88 0.43 -2.80
C GLY A 62 -3.02 -0.59 -2.86
N ARG A 63 -3.93 -0.59 -1.88
CA ARG A 63 -5.22 -1.31 -1.93
C ARG A 63 -6.41 -0.41 -2.26
N PHE A 64 -6.31 0.87 -1.91
CA PHE A 64 -7.30 1.91 -2.17
C PHE A 64 -8.66 1.75 -1.45
N ASP A 65 -8.78 0.85 -0.47
CA ASP A 65 -10.02 0.55 0.27
C ASP A 65 -10.58 1.77 1.05
N ASP A 66 -9.72 2.76 1.32
CA ASP A 66 -9.95 3.99 2.07
C ASP A 66 -10.21 5.23 1.19
N TRP A 67 -10.39 5.03 -0.12
CA TRP A 67 -10.88 6.04 -1.06
C TRP A 67 -12.34 5.76 -1.47
N SER A 68 -13.11 6.82 -1.68
CA SER A 68 -14.55 6.79 -1.97
C SER A 68 -14.92 7.65 -3.18
N GLU A 69 -16.14 7.50 -3.69
CA GLU A 69 -16.67 8.36 -4.76
C GLU A 69 -16.89 9.83 -4.29
N GLU A 70 -16.93 10.08 -2.98
CA GLU A 70 -17.04 11.44 -2.41
C GLU A 70 -15.69 12.19 -2.44
N ASP A 71 -14.57 11.46 -2.49
CA ASP A 71 -13.21 12.01 -2.61
C ASP A 71 -12.87 12.48 -4.04
N VAL A 72 -13.69 12.10 -5.04
CA VAL A 72 -13.44 12.34 -6.46
C VAL A 72 -13.71 13.81 -6.83
N VAL A 73 -12.64 14.53 -7.15
CA VAL A 73 -12.68 15.97 -7.49
C VAL A 73 -12.71 16.23 -9.00
N ALA A 74 -12.17 15.32 -9.81
CA ALA A 74 -12.14 15.44 -11.26
C ALA A 74 -12.41 14.10 -11.97
N ARG A 75 -12.96 14.15 -13.17
CA ARG A 75 -13.15 13.02 -14.09
C ARG A 75 -12.73 13.44 -15.49
N ASP A 76 -12.19 12.48 -16.23
CA ASP A 76 -11.52 12.70 -17.52
C ASP A 76 -12.11 11.80 -18.62
N ALA A 77 -11.99 12.20 -19.88
CA ALA A 77 -12.85 11.72 -20.95
C ALA A 77 -12.25 10.57 -21.79
N LYS A 78 -11.87 9.48 -21.12
CA LYS A 78 -11.38 8.19 -21.66
C LYS A 78 -11.11 8.16 -23.18
N GLY A 79 -9.84 8.17 -23.56
CA GLY A 79 -9.37 8.03 -24.93
C GLY A 79 -9.06 9.35 -25.64
N ASP A 80 -9.07 10.47 -24.91
CA ASP A 80 -8.57 11.79 -25.29
C ASP A 80 -7.05 11.97 -25.05
N HIS A 81 -6.44 11.06 -24.28
CA HIS A 81 -5.01 11.00 -24.02
C HIS A 81 -4.11 11.05 -25.28
N ALA A 82 -2.96 11.70 -25.15
CA ALA A 82 -1.91 11.79 -26.18
C ALA A 82 -0.82 10.69 -26.04
N GLY A 83 -0.65 10.12 -24.85
CA GLY A 83 0.41 9.15 -24.53
C GLY A 83 -0.11 7.73 -24.30
N ALA A 84 0.45 7.03 -23.30
CA ALA A 84 -0.03 5.71 -22.91
C ALA A 84 -0.88 5.69 -21.62
N PHE A 85 -0.77 6.73 -20.79
CA PHE A 85 -1.59 6.93 -19.61
C PHE A 85 -2.85 7.69 -20.02
N ASP A 86 -4.00 7.21 -19.56
CA ASP A 86 -5.36 7.67 -19.89
C ASP A 86 -6.07 7.89 -18.55
N LEU A 87 -6.20 9.14 -18.10
CA LEU A 87 -6.85 9.47 -16.83
C LEU A 87 -8.36 9.15 -16.95
N GLY A 88 -9.01 8.93 -15.81
CA GLY A 88 -10.47 8.72 -15.78
C GLY A 88 -11.13 9.34 -14.56
N HIS A 89 -10.46 9.32 -13.41
CA HIS A 89 -10.82 10.11 -12.25
C HIS A 89 -9.60 10.46 -11.41
N VAL A 90 -9.71 11.55 -10.67
CA VAL A 90 -8.75 11.97 -9.66
C VAL A 90 -9.50 12.27 -8.37
N ALA A 91 -9.03 11.68 -7.27
CA ALA A 91 -9.48 11.92 -5.91
C ALA A 91 -8.34 12.51 -5.08
N PHE A 92 -8.67 13.28 -4.03
CA PHE A 92 -7.65 13.85 -3.15
C PHE A 92 -8.07 13.90 -1.68
N LYS A 93 -7.07 13.84 -0.79
CA LYS A 93 -7.20 14.11 0.66
C LYS A 93 -6.03 14.99 1.10
N THR A 94 -6.18 15.73 2.20
CA THR A 94 -5.11 16.56 2.78
C THR A 94 -5.06 16.47 4.29
N ASP A 95 -3.86 16.64 4.86
CA ASP A 95 -3.67 16.97 6.28
C ASP A 95 -2.96 18.33 6.44
N ASP A 96 -2.23 18.52 7.53
CA ASP A 96 -1.53 19.75 7.88
C ASP A 96 -0.20 19.92 7.11
N SER A 97 0.27 18.88 6.42
CA SER A 97 1.52 18.87 5.66
C SER A 97 1.38 18.32 4.24
N PHE A 98 0.56 17.29 4.04
CA PHE A 98 0.49 16.46 2.84
C PHE A 98 -0.72 16.74 1.96
N LEU A 99 -0.47 16.68 0.65
CA LEU A 99 -1.47 16.31 -0.35
C LEU A 99 -1.36 14.82 -0.65
N TYR A 100 -2.48 14.12 -0.56
CA TYR A 100 -2.66 12.76 -1.05
C TYR A 100 -3.50 12.80 -2.32
N LEU A 101 -3.09 12.05 -3.35
CA LEU A 101 -3.86 11.87 -4.58
C LEU A 101 -4.06 10.39 -4.86
N HIS A 102 -5.25 10.02 -5.34
CA HIS A 102 -5.54 8.72 -5.95
C HIS A 102 -6.12 8.95 -7.34
N PHE A 103 -5.64 8.22 -8.34
CA PHE A 103 -6.12 8.34 -9.72
C PHE A 103 -5.89 7.05 -10.50
N ASN A 104 -6.71 6.86 -11.54
CA ASN A 104 -6.51 5.78 -12.50
C ASN A 104 -5.80 6.28 -13.77
N VAL A 105 -5.19 5.34 -14.50
CA VAL A 105 -4.39 5.58 -15.72
C VAL A 105 -4.82 4.71 -16.90
N GLY A 106 -6.07 4.23 -16.86
CA GLY A 106 -6.81 3.61 -17.96
C GLY A 106 -6.40 2.18 -18.32
N LYS A 107 -5.16 1.79 -18.04
CA LYS A 107 -4.65 0.41 -18.19
C LYS A 107 -3.45 0.14 -17.29
N ILE A 108 -3.19 -1.15 -17.05
CA ILE A 108 -2.10 -1.61 -16.18
C ILE A 108 -0.73 -1.21 -16.74
N LEU A 109 -0.09 -0.20 -16.13
CA LEU A 109 1.24 0.31 -16.48
C LEU A 109 2.10 0.58 -15.25
N ASN A 110 3.42 0.51 -15.41
CA ASN A 110 4.32 1.12 -14.44
C ASN A 110 4.33 2.64 -14.63
N LEU A 111 4.01 3.39 -13.58
CA LEU A 111 4.05 4.86 -13.58
C LEU A 111 5.50 5.39 -13.69
N GLN A 112 6.44 4.78 -12.96
CA GLN A 112 7.84 5.25 -12.84
C GLN A 112 8.82 4.79 -13.93
N ASN A 113 8.43 3.83 -14.78
CA ASN A 113 9.34 3.19 -15.73
C ASN A 113 8.58 2.50 -16.87
N GLY A 114 9.21 2.31 -18.02
CA GLY A 114 8.61 1.60 -19.15
C GLY A 114 9.20 2.03 -20.50
N PRO A 115 8.61 1.56 -21.63
CA PRO A 115 9.00 1.97 -22.97
C PRO A 115 8.94 3.50 -23.15
N LYS A 116 9.96 4.09 -23.81
CA LYS A 116 9.98 5.53 -24.11
C LYS A 116 8.86 5.96 -25.06
N SER A 117 8.40 5.06 -25.91
CA SER A 117 7.29 5.27 -26.86
C SER A 117 5.92 5.44 -26.20
N GLU A 118 5.79 5.09 -24.93
CA GLU A 118 4.56 5.29 -24.14
C GLU A 118 4.44 6.70 -23.53
N GLY A 119 5.49 7.52 -23.66
CA GLY A 119 5.54 8.84 -23.04
C GLY A 119 5.68 8.80 -21.52
N THR A 120 5.20 9.86 -20.87
CA THR A 120 5.20 10.05 -19.42
C THR A 120 3.92 10.76 -19.01
N LEU A 121 3.40 10.47 -17.83
CA LEU A 121 2.44 11.36 -17.17
C LEU A 121 3.24 12.26 -16.22
N GLY A 122 2.83 13.52 -16.07
CA GLY A 122 3.39 14.44 -15.09
C GLY A 122 2.31 15.08 -14.25
N LEU A 123 2.65 15.44 -13.02
CA LEU A 123 1.83 16.21 -12.09
C LEU A 123 2.38 17.64 -12.03
N THR A 124 1.49 18.64 -12.04
CA THR A 124 1.81 20.05 -11.87
C THR A 124 1.04 20.64 -10.69
N LEU A 125 1.74 21.34 -9.81
CA LEU A 125 1.20 22.00 -8.62
C LEU A 125 1.56 23.48 -8.66
N ASP A 126 0.61 24.37 -8.97
CA ASP A 126 0.82 25.82 -8.88
C ASP A 126 0.70 26.26 -7.43
N LEU A 127 1.78 26.84 -6.90
CA LEU A 127 1.91 27.20 -5.49
C LEU A 127 1.52 28.67 -5.24
N PRO A 128 1.14 29.04 -4.00
CA PRO A 128 0.73 30.40 -3.64
C PRO A 128 1.74 31.50 -3.97
N ASP A 129 3.03 31.16 -4.04
CA ASP A 129 4.13 32.08 -4.32
C ASP A 129 4.54 32.12 -5.80
N GLN A 130 3.64 31.71 -6.70
CA GLN A 130 3.81 31.72 -8.17
C GLN A 130 4.88 30.75 -8.71
N ARG A 131 5.47 29.90 -7.87
CA ARG A 131 6.22 28.73 -8.34
C ARG A 131 5.24 27.64 -8.79
N GLN A 132 5.56 26.93 -9.86
CA GLN A 132 4.94 25.63 -10.15
C GLN A 132 5.92 24.53 -9.78
N LEU A 133 5.50 23.53 -9.00
CA LEU A 133 6.23 22.27 -8.85
C LEU A 133 5.77 21.31 -9.95
N GLU A 134 6.73 20.82 -10.73
CA GLU A 134 6.52 19.80 -11.75
C GLU A 134 7.09 18.47 -11.27
N ILE A 135 6.35 17.38 -11.38
CA ILE A 135 6.83 16.01 -11.18
C ILE A 135 6.59 15.23 -12.48
N ASP A 136 7.68 14.78 -13.13
CA ASP A 136 7.62 13.90 -14.29
C ASP A 136 7.88 12.46 -13.85
N PHE A 137 6.88 11.58 -14.03
CA PHE A 137 6.89 10.25 -13.46
C PHE A 137 7.89 9.31 -14.15
N ARG A 138 7.98 9.27 -15.49
CA ARG A 138 8.95 8.40 -16.18
C ARG A 138 10.34 9.00 -16.33
N GLN A 139 10.51 10.32 -16.27
CA GLN A 139 11.84 10.93 -16.07
C GLN A 139 12.31 10.83 -14.61
N ARG A 140 11.40 10.49 -13.68
CA ARG A 140 11.65 10.35 -12.24
C ARG A 140 12.33 11.60 -11.66
N ARG A 141 11.69 12.75 -11.90
CA ARG A 141 12.22 14.07 -11.58
C ARG A 141 11.13 14.98 -11.05
N ALA A 142 11.42 15.64 -9.93
CA ALA A 142 10.72 16.84 -9.50
C ALA A 142 11.60 18.08 -9.72
N SER A 143 11.00 19.20 -10.16
CA SER A 143 11.68 20.50 -10.35
C SER A 143 10.68 21.65 -10.27
N PHE A 144 11.12 22.83 -9.83
CA PHE A 144 10.30 24.04 -9.92
C PHE A 144 10.44 24.71 -11.28
N SER A 145 9.35 25.27 -11.82
CA SER A 145 9.32 25.93 -13.13
C SER A 145 10.29 27.10 -13.28
N ASN A 146 10.61 27.80 -12.18
CA ASN A 146 11.60 28.88 -12.15
C ASN A 146 13.06 28.39 -12.10
N SER A 147 13.28 27.12 -11.76
CA SER A 147 14.60 26.47 -11.67
C SER A 147 14.53 25.07 -12.28
N PRO A 148 14.12 24.91 -13.56
CA PRO A 148 13.76 23.62 -14.13
C PRO A 148 14.95 22.65 -14.16
N ASN A 149 16.18 23.18 -14.27
CA ASN A 149 17.42 22.41 -14.23
C ASN A 149 17.81 21.90 -12.84
N GLN A 150 17.22 22.41 -11.76
CA GLN A 150 17.48 21.97 -10.40
C GLN A 150 16.45 20.92 -9.98
N ARG A 151 16.93 19.70 -9.68
CA ARG A 151 16.09 18.63 -9.14
C ARG A 151 15.74 18.91 -7.68
N VAL A 152 14.46 18.82 -7.34
CA VAL A 152 13.98 18.71 -5.97
C VAL A 152 14.17 17.25 -5.52
N PRO A 153 14.91 16.95 -4.43
CA PRO A 153 15.05 15.59 -3.93
C PRO A 153 13.71 15.05 -3.41
N TRP A 154 13.44 13.75 -3.61
CA TRP A 154 12.22 13.11 -3.08
C TRP A 154 12.11 13.23 -1.55
N THR A 155 13.23 13.23 -0.85
CA THR A 155 13.30 13.46 0.61
C THR A 155 12.89 14.86 1.05
N LYS A 156 12.88 15.86 0.16
CA LYS A 156 12.32 17.19 0.44
C LYS A 156 10.80 17.24 0.23
N LEU A 157 10.25 16.31 -0.54
CA LEU A 157 8.82 16.21 -0.83
C LEU A 157 8.11 15.12 -0.02
N ASP A 158 8.85 14.35 0.78
CA ASP A 158 8.47 13.04 1.35
C ASP A 158 7.60 12.21 0.36
N PHE A 159 8.04 12.25 -0.91
CA PHE A 159 7.26 11.73 -2.02
C PHE A 159 7.32 10.21 -2.05
N SER A 160 6.16 9.58 -2.10
CA SER A 160 6.01 8.16 -2.36
C SER A 160 4.76 7.93 -3.20
N CYS A 161 4.78 6.86 -4.00
CA CYS A 161 3.66 6.48 -4.85
C CYS A 161 3.57 4.96 -4.93
N LEU A 162 2.36 4.44 -4.75
CA LEU A 162 2.05 3.02 -4.70
C LEU A 162 0.87 2.66 -5.61
N PRO A 163 0.79 1.39 -6.07
CA PRO A 163 1.82 0.35 -5.95
C PRO A 163 3.05 0.66 -6.81
N THR A 164 4.20 0.08 -6.43
CA THR A 164 5.46 0.24 -7.19
C THR A 164 5.52 -0.63 -8.45
N TYR A 165 4.69 -1.67 -8.52
CA TYR A 165 4.44 -2.49 -9.72
C TYR A 165 3.41 -1.86 -10.65
N ALA A 166 3.25 -2.44 -11.84
CA ALA A 166 2.33 -1.96 -12.85
C ALA A 166 0.87 -2.12 -12.40
N SER A 167 0.12 -1.02 -12.47
CA SER A 167 -1.26 -0.92 -12.01
C SER A 167 -2.03 0.03 -12.91
N ASP A 168 -3.35 -0.09 -12.94
CA ASP A 168 -4.28 0.83 -13.59
C ASP A 168 -4.83 1.91 -12.63
N ALA A 169 -4.65 1.74 -11.32
CA ALA A 169 -4.85 2.74 -10.28
C ALA A 169 -3.56 2.96 -9.47
N VAL A 170 -3.34 4.19 -9.02
CA VAL A 170 -2.20 4.58 -8.18
C VAL A 170 -2.64 5.61 -7.14
N GLU A 171 -1.90 5.63 -6.03
CA GLU A 171 -1.98 6.68 -5.02
C GLU A 171 -0.59 7.23 -4.72
N LEU A 172 -0.52 8.50 -4.30
CA LEU A 172 0.73 9.16 -3.94
C LEU A 172 0.53 10.19 -2.84
N ARG A 173 1.63 10.60 -2.21
CA ARG A 173 1.67 11.76 -1.31
C ARG A 173 2.76 12.76 -1.71
N VAL A 174 2.54 14.03 -1.37
CA VAL A 174 3.51 15.12 -1.49
C VAL A 174 3.42 16.01 -0.25
N ASP A 175 4.52 16.20 0.47
CA ASP A 175 4.63 17.19 1.54
C ASP A 175 4.68 18.61 0.94
N LEU A 176 3.56 19.31 1.02
CA LEU A 176 3.39 20.68 0.56
C LEU A 176 3.97 21.70 1.56
N GLN A 177 3.95 21.38 2.85
CA GLN A 177 4.51 22.25 3.90
C GLN A 177 6.04 22.34 3.77
N ALA A 178 6.74 21.23 3.50
CA ALA A 178 8.19 21.22 3.25
C ALA A 178 8.65 22.01 2.01
N ILE A 179 7.72 22.39 1.12
CA ILE A 179 7.97 23.29 -0.02
C ILE A 179 7.37 24.69 0.14
N GLY A 180 6.82 25.01 1.32
CA GLY A 180 6.43 26.36 1.75
C GLY A 180 4.95 26.71 1.63
N VAL A 181 4.07 25.75 1.33
CA VAL A 181 2.61 25.95 1.37
C VAL A 181 2.16 25.97 2.83
N LYS A 182 1.33 26.94 3.20
CA LYS A 182 0.74 27.00 4.55
C LYS A 182 -0.70 26.48 4.55
N GLU A 183 -1.21 26.22 5.75
CA GLU A 183 -2.61 25.90 5.97
C GLU A 183 -3.54 26.91 5.27
N ASN A 184 -4.61 26.41 4.65
CA ASN A 184 -5.60 27.21 3.91
C ASN A 184 -5.06 28.02 2.71
N GLU A 185 -3.78 27.96 2.34
CA GLU A 185 -3.29 28.54 1.08
C GLU A 185 -3.66 27.64 -0.12
N PRO A 186 -4.12 28.21 -1.27
CA PRO A 186 -4.55 27.42 -2.42
C PRO A 186 -3.39 26.88 -3.24
N VAL A 187 -3.47 25.61 -3.62
CA VAL A 187 -2.59 24.97 -4.62
C VAL A 187 -3.47 24.46 -5.76
N MET A 188 -3.14 24.84 -7.01
CA MET A 188 -3.85 24.29 -8.17
C MET A 188 -3.15 23.03 -8.67
N VAL A 189 -3.93 21.97 -8.88
CA VAL A 189 -3.44 20.65 -9.28
C VAL A 189 -3.91 20.34 -10.71
N ASN A 190 -2.99 19.93 -11.57
CA ASN A 190 -3.31 19.35 -12.88
C ASN A 190 -2.25 18.33 -13.30
N PHE A 191 -2.48 17.67 -14.43
CA PHE A 191 -1.60 16.71 -15.07
C PHE A 191 -1.09 17.24 -16.41
N ARG A 192 -0.06 16.58 -16.96
CA ARG A 192 0.48 16.88 -18.29
C ARG A 192 1.15 15.68 -18.94
N GLY A 193 1.48 15.83 -20.23
CA GLY A 193 2.37 14.93 -20.96
C GLY A 193 1.57 13.92 -21.77
N SER A 194 1.31 12.75 -21.19
CA SER A 194 0.42 11.74 -21.79
C SER A 194 -1.02 12.16 -21.73
N ASP A 195 -1.39 12.92 -20.70
CA ASP A 195 -2.77 13.35 -20.47
C ASP A 195 -2.85 14.65 -19.65
N THR A 196 -4.03 15.27 -19.59
CA THR A 196 -4.33 16.48 -18.81
C THR A 196 -5.82 16.58 -18.50
N LEU A 197 -6.17 17.06 -17.30
CA LEU A 197 -7.56 17.40 -17.02
C LEU A 197 -8.00 18.64 -17.81
N ASP A 198 -9.27 18.68 -18.19
CA ASP A 198 -9.97 19.85 -18.78
C ASP A 198 -9.73 21.15 -18.02
N ALA A 199 -9.67 21.07 -16.68
CA ALA A 199 -9.40 22.19 -15.79
C ALA A 199 -8.64 21.73 -14.53
N PRO A 200 -7.74 22.57 -13.98
CA PRO A 200 -7.10 22.30 -12.70
C PRO A 200 -8.11 22.38 -11.54
N PHE A 201 -7.90 21.61 -10.48
CA PHE A 201 -8.67 21.69 -9.24
C PHE A 201 -7.85 22.32 -8.11
N GLU A 202 -8.52 22.97 -7.15
CA GLU A 202 -7.88 23.60 -5.99
C GLU A 202 -7.80 22.63 -4.81
N VAL A 203 -6.65 22.55 -4.15
CA VAL A 203 -6.46 21.88 -2.85
C VAL A 203 -5.91 22.85 -1.81
N ARG A 204 -6.16 22.56 -0.52
CA ARG A 204 -5.66 23.32 0.63
C ARG A 204 -5.28 22.36 1.76
N LEU A 205 -4.15 22.61 2.40
CA LEU A 205 -3.78 21.95 3.66
C LEU A 205 -4.76 22.35 4.78
N ARG A 206 -5.05 21.43 5.69
CA ARG A 206 -6.03 21.58 6.79
C ARG A 206 -5.47 20.95 8.06
N GLU A 207 -5.65 21.59 9.22
CA GLU A 207 -5.26 20.97 10.50
C GLU A 207 -5.94 19.60 10.67
N CYS A 208 -5.15 18.58 11.01
CA CYS A 208 -5.63 17.21 11.27
C CYS A 208 -5.14 16.73 12.64
N ALA A 209 -5.89 15.83 13.27
CA ALA A 209 -5.44 15.15 14.48
C ALA A 209 -4.16 14.34 14.20
N PRO A 210 -3.14 14.39 15.08
CA PRO A 210 -1.88 13.68 14.85
C PRO A 210 -2.10 12.16 14.84
N GLN A 211 -1.50 11.49 13.86
CA GLN A 211 -1.61 10.04 13.72
C GLN A 211 -1.03 9.31 14.94
N ASN A 212 -1.76 8.30 15.44
CA ASN A 212 -1.30 7.47 16.55
C ASN A 212 -0.23 6.47 16.07
N ALA A 213 0.89 6.43 16.78
CA ALA A 213 1.97 5.49 16.50
C ALA A 213 1.51 4.04 16.74
N ARG A 214 1.87 3.14 15.84
CA ARG A 214 1.67 1.69 16.01
C ARG A 214 2.58 1.16 17.11
N ALA A 215 2.10 0.22 17.92
CA ALA A 215 2.89 -0.37 19.00
C ALA A 215 4.04 -1.22 18.44
N LEU A 216 5.22 -1.15 19.07
CA LEU A 216 6.36 -2.03 18.77
C LEU A 216 6.28 -3.37 19.53
N SER A 217 5.54 -3.42 20.64
CA SER A 217 5.30 -4.65 21.40
C SER A 217 4.50 -5.67 20.59
N ARG A 218 4.64 -6.95 20.93
CA ARG A 218 3.69 -7.99 20.48
C ARG A 218 2.29 -7.70 21.02
N HIS A 219 1.26 -8.29 20.43
CA HIS A 219 -0.10 -8.18 20.96
C HIS A 219 -0.30 -9.11 22.16
N ALA A 220 0.22 -10.35 22.08
CA ALA A 220 0.27 -11.30 23.19
C ALA A 220 1.70 -11.86 23.38
N PRO A 221 2.06 -12.34 24.59
CA PRO A 221 3.36 -12.96 24.85
C PRO A 221 3.68 -14.20 24.01
N ASN A 222 2.63 -14.90 23.54
CA ASN A 222 2.75 -16.13 22.76
C ASN A 222 2.81 -15.86 21.24
N ASP A 223 2.65 -14.61 20.79
CA ASP A 223 2.82 -14.27 19.37
C ASP A 223 4.30 -14.42 19.00
N PHE A 224 4.61 -15.16 17.93
CA PHE A 224 5.96 -15.19 17.38
C PHE A 224 6.14 -14.10 16.32
N ARG A 225 7.35 -13.56 16.23
CA ARG A 225 7.70 -12.43 15.39
C ARG A 225 8.70 -12.83 14.32
N VAL A 226 8.40 -12.44 13.08
CA VAL A 226 9.32 -12.55 11.94
C VAL A 226 9.65 -11.16 11.44
N ALA A 227 10.93 -10.88 11.26
CA ALA A 227 11.44 -9.66 10.68
C ALA A 227 12.14 -9.93 9.34
N SER A 228 12.01 -9.01 8.38
CA SER A 228 12.74 -9.05 7.10
C SER A 228 13.44 -7.73 6.84
N PHE A 229 14.70 -7.79 6.37
CA PHE A 229 15.52 -6.60 6.19
C PHE A 229 16.62 -6.79 5.14
N ASN A 230 16.54 -6.08 4.01
CA ASN A 230 17.68 -5.91 3.11
C ASN A 230 18.67 -4.96 3.80
N THR A 231 19.87 -5.45 4.12
CA THR A 231 20.85 -4.73 4.93
C THR A 231 21.76 -3.83 4.08
N LEU A 232 21.53 -3.76 2.77
CA LEU A 232 22.36 -3.09 1.77
C LEU A 232 23.82 -3.58 1.81
N ARG A 233 24.16 -4.48 0.89
CA ARG A 233 25.53 -4.98 0.61
C ARG A 233 26.31 -5.48 1.83
N GLY A 234 25.70 -6.32 2.66
CA GLY A 234 26.35 -6.98 3.80
C GLY A 234 26.42 -6.08 5.04
N GLY A 235 25.39 -5.29 5.27
CA GLY A 235 25.35 -4.25 6.31
C GLY A 235 25.66 -4.76 7.72
N LEU A 236 25.31 -6.02 8.05
CA LEU A 236 25.65 -6.60 9.36
C LEU A 236 27.16 -6.64 9.62
N SER A 237 27.97 -6.71 8.57
CA SER A 237 29.44 -6.70 8.64
C SER A 237 30.07 -5.31 8.50
N ASP A 238 29.31 -4.32 8.05
CA ASP A 238 29.79 -2.97 7.75
C ASP A 238 30.19 -2.21 9.03
N PRO A 239 31.44 -1.73 9.16
CA PRO A 239 31.92 -1.13 10.39
C PRO A 239 31.22 0.20 10.76
N GLN A 240 30.64 0.90 9.78
CA GLN A 240 29.93 2.17 10.00
C GLN A 240 28.45 1.92 10.35
N ARG A 241 27.83 0.88 9.79
CA ARG A 241 26.38 0.66 9.87
C ARG A 241 25.96 -0.40 10.90
N LYS A 242 26.82 -1.38 11.20
CA LYS A 242 26.54 -2.49 12.15
C LYS A 242 25.93 -2.07 13.49
N ALA A 243 26.34 -0.93 14.06
CA ALA A 243 25.87 -0.51 15.38
C ALA A 243 24.42 0.00 15.36
N ALA A 244 24.01 0.66 14.28
CA ALA A 244 22.63 1.05 14.05
C ALA A 244 21.76 -0.17 13.73
N LEU A 245 22.23 -1.05 12.84
CA LEU A 245 21.54 -2.30 12.50
C LEU A 245 21.35 -3.19 13.73
N GLN A 246 22.36 -3.30 14.60
CA GLN A 246 22.28 -4.04 15.86
C GLN A 246 21.20 -3.46 16.79
N ARG A 247 21.11 -2.13 16.96
CA ARG A 247 20.04 -1.50 17.76
C ARG A 247 18.64 -1.77 17.19
N LEU A 248 18.46 -1.69 15.86
CA LEU A 248 17.17 -2.03 15.22
C LEU A 248 16.76 -3.49 15.52
N ILE A 249 17.70 -4.42 15.40
CA ILE A 249 17.49 -5.85 15.68
C ILE A 249 17.16 -6.07 17.17
N GLU A 250 17.95 -5.49 18.07
CA GLU A 250 17.74 -5.62 19.51
C GLU A 250 16.40 -5.02 19.98
N ALA A 251 15.97 -3.91 19.39
CA ALA A 251 14.67 -3.29 19.67
C ALA A 251 13.48 -4.11 19.11
N VAL A 252 13.64 -4.76 17.96
CA VAL A 252 12.58 -5.58 17.35
C VAL A 252 12.43 -6.92 18.04
N ASN A 253 13.54 -7.54 18.48
CA ASN A 253 13.59 -8.77 19.26
C ASN A 253 12.67 -9.88 18.69
N ALA A 254 12.83 -10.18 17.39
CA ALA A 254 12.12 -11.23 16.67
C ALA A 254 12.73 -12.63 16.90
N GLU A 255 11.90 -13.67 16.85
CA GLU A 255 12.37 -15.07 16.87
C GLU A 255 13.13 -15.43 15.58
N VAL A 256 12.75 -14.84 14.44
CA VAL A 256 13.37 -15.07 13.13
C VAL A 256 13.61 -13.77 12.37
N TYR A 257 14.83 -13.61 11.86
CA TYR A 257 15.23 -12.56 10.93
C TYR A 257 15.59 -13.13 9.56
N CYS A 258 15.03 -12.51 8.51
CA CYS A 258 15.33 -12.76 7.12
C CYS A 258 16.14 -11.58 6.57
N PHE A 259 17.44 -11.78 6.34
CA PHE A 259 18.35 -10.75 5.82
C PHE A 259 18.60 -10.93 4.32
N GLN A 260 18.64 -9.83 3.57
CA GLN A 260 19.01 -9.82 2.15
C GLN A 260 20.27 -8.96 1.91
N GLU A 261 20.96 -9.24 0.80
CA GLU A 261 22.27 -8.64 0.42
C GLU A 261 23.45 -8.97 1.34
N GLU A 262 23.32 -9.99 2.17
CA GLU A 262 24.44 -10.52 2.96
C GLU A 262 25.36 -11.35 2.05
N ASN A 263 26.23 -10.65 1.31
CA ASN A 263 26.95 -11.17 0.15
C ASN A 263 27.92 -12.34 0.42
N GLU A 264 28.45 -12.47 1.63
CA GLU A 264 29.43 -13.50 2.00
C GLU A 264 28.98 -14.27 3.24
N GLU A 265 28.80 -15.59 3.11
CA GLU A 265 28.34 -16.47 4.20
C GLU A 265 29.17 -16.35 5.49
N ALA A 266 30.50 -16.29 5.35
CA ALA A 266 31.41 -16.21 6.50
C ALA A 266 31.23 -14.90 7.29
N ASN A 267 31.01 -13.77 6.59
CA ASN A 267 30.75 -12.48 7.22
C ASN A 267 29.35 -12.41 7.83
N PHE A 268 28.36 -12.97 7.13
CA PHE A 268 27.00 -13.10 7.63
C PHE A 268 26.98 -13.86 8.96
N ARG A 269 27.50 -15.11 8.98
CA ARG A 269 27.50 -15.96 10.19
C ARG A 269 28.25 -15.31 11.35
N LYS A 270 29.42 -14.70 11.08
CA LYS A 270 30.24 -13.98 12.07
C LYS A 270 29.60 -12.70 12.62
N SER A 271 28.71 -12.06 11.85
CA SER A 271 28.00 -10.86 12.29
C SER A 271 26.70 -11.22 13.01
N ALA A 272 25.94 -12.18 12.47
CA ALA A 272 24.73 -12.72 13.09
C ALA A 272 25.03 -13.35 14.47
N SER A 273 26.17 -14.03 14.65
CA SER A 273 26.57 -14.59 15.95
C SER A 273 26.97 -13.54 17.01
N ARG A 274 26.89 -12.25 16.70
CA ARG A 274 27.11 -11.13 17.64
C ARG A 274 25.81 -10.44 18.02
N LEU A 275 24.72 -10.72 17.31
CA LEU A 275 23.40 -10.25 17.69
C LEU A 275 23.02 -11.00 18.96
N ASN A 276 22.52 -10.26 19.95
CA ASN A 276 21.93 -10.88 21.14
C ASN A 276 20.80 -11.85 20.72
N HIS A 277 20.51 -12.84 21.57
CA HIS A 277 19.49 -13.90 21.37
C HIS A 277 19.59 -14.76 20.09
N ILE A 278 20.47 -14.48 19.12
CA ILE A 278 20.62 -15.28 17.89
C ILE A 278 21.62 -16.42 18.10
N HIS A 279 21.17 -17.64 17.81
CA HIS A 279 21.95 -18.86 18.04
C HIS A 279 22.08 -19.74 16.79
N HIS A 280 21.15 -19.59 15.84
CA HIS A 280 21.06 -20.45 14.66
C HIS A 280 21.06 -19.62 13.38
N THR A 281 21.82 -20.06 12.36
CA THR A 281 21.93 -19.36 11.08
C THR A 281 21.95 -20.33 9.90
N HIS A 282 21.26 -19.95 8.81
CA HIS A 282 21.38 -20.58 7.50
C HIS A 282 21.51 -19.49 6.43
N TRP A 283 22.19 -19.78 5.34
CA TRP A 283 22.51 -18.81 4.30
C TRP A 283 22.54 -19.48 2.93
N SER A 284 22.05 -18.79 1.92
CA SER A 284 22.23 -19.16 0.51
C SER A 284 22.02 -17.95 -0.40
N ASN A 285 22.80 -17.84 -1.47
CA ASN A 285 22.57 -16.88 -2.57
C ASN A 285 22.37 -15.41 -2.14
N GLY A 286 23.12 -14.96 -1.13
CA GLY A 286 23.06 -13.59 -0.59
C GLY A 286 21.88 -13.32 0.36
N CYS A 287 21.15 -14.37 0.75
CA CYS A 287 20.04 -14.32 1.69
C CYS A 287 20.39 -15.14 2.95
N GLY A 288 20.12 -14.59 4.13
CA GLY A 288 20.39 -15.22 5.41
C GLY A 288 19.13 -15.37 6.26
N ILE A 289 18.96 -16.52 6.92
CA ILE A 289 18.00 -16.69 8.02
C ILE A 289 18.82 -16.75 9.31
N ALA A 290 18.46 -15.93 10.29
CA ALA A 290 19.02 -15.95 11.63
C ALA A 290 17.89 -16.11 12.64
N SER A 291 18.05 -16.96 13.65
CA SER A 291 16.99 -17.27 14.61
C SER A 291 17.52 -17.48 16.02
N SER A 292 16.70 -17.12 17.01
CA SER A 292 16.88 -17.51 18.41
C SER A 292 16.51 -18.98 18.65
N CYS A 293 15.60 -19.50 17.83
CA CYS A 293 15.10 -20.86 17.86
C CYS A 293 15.95 -21.78 16.95
N PRO A 294 16.02 -23.09 17.22
CA PRO A 294 16.67 -24.04 16.32
C PRO A 294 16.08 -23.98 14.91
N LEU A 295 16.90 -24.25 13.90
CA LEU A 295 16.44 -24.33 12.51
C LEU A 295 17.01 -25.55 11.78
N THR A 296 16.20 -26.11 10.89
CA THR A 296 16.59 -27.18 9.95
C THR A 296 16.60 -26.61 8.52
N PRO A 297 17.77 -26.52 7.87
CA PRO A 297 17.87 -26.08 6.47
C PRO A 297 17.04 -26.94 5.52
N LEU A 298 16.31 -26.32 4.59
CA LEU A 298 15.54 -27.01 3.56
C LEU A 298 16.28 -26.95 2.21
N PRO A 299 16.59 -28.09 1.57
CA PRO A 299 17.35 -28.14 0.32
C PRO A 299 16.47 -27.83 -0.92
N LEU A 300 15.74 -26.71 -0.88
CA LEU A 300 14.88 -26.26 -1.98
C LEU A 300 15.68 -25.76 -3.19
N ASN A 301 16.98 -25.49 -3.03
CA ASN A 301 17.90 -25.06 -4.08
C ASN A 301 17.43 -23.83 -4.88
N LEU A 302 16.89 -22.82 -4.18
CA LEU A 302 16.33 -21.61 -4.76
C LEU A 302 17.43 -20.72 -5.37
N SER A 303 17.28 -20.33 -6.64
CA SER A 303 18.25 -19.48 -7.34
C SER A 303 18.53 -18.12 -6.67
N ARG A 304 17.55 -17.56 -5.96
CA ARG A 304 17.60 -16.24 -5.31
C ARG A 304 16.85 -16.21 -3.97
N GLY A 305 17.16 -17.19 -3.12
CA GLY A 305 16.63 -17.27 -1.76
C GLY A 305 17.25 -18.39 -0.94
N VAL A 306 16.79 -18.52 0.30
CA VAL A 306 17.17 -19.54 1.28
C VAL A 306 15.93 -19.98 2.05
N ALA A 307 15.87 -21.25 2.48
CA ALA A 307 14.72 -21.78 3.20
C ALA A 307 15.13 -22.66 4.39
N ALA A 308 14.37 -22.59 5.47
CA ALA A 308 14.54 -23.45 6.65
C ALA A 308 13.20 -23.67 7.35
N VAL A 309 13.09 -24.77 8.09
CA VAL A 309 12.09 -24.89 9.17
C VAL A 309 12.70 -24.22 10.41
N CYS A 310 11.96 -23.34 11.06
CA CYS A 310 12.28 -22.77 12.37
C CYS A 310 11.41 -23.47 13.42
N HIS A 311 12.05 -24.04 14.43
CA HIS A 311 11.45 -24.82 15.51
C HIS A 311 11.17 -23.92 16.71
N LEU A 312 10.00 -23.27 16.72
CA LEU A 312 9.61 -22.30 17.74
C LEU A 312 9.36 -22.98 19.10
N GLN A 313 8.99 -22.17 20.10
CA GLN A 313 8.61 -22.67 21.41
C GLN A 313 7.35 -23.56 21.33
N ASP A 314 7.12 -24.34 22.38
CA ASP A 314 5.99 -25.27 22.53
C ASP A 314 5.81 -26.32 21.41
N GLY A 315 6.85 -26.53 20.59
CA GLY A 315 6.88 -27.55 19.54
C GLY A 315 6.21 -27.12 18.23
N PHE A 316 5.98 -25.82 18.04
CA PHE A 316 5.46 -25.30 16.78
C PHE A 316 6.57 -25.09 15.74
N ASP A 317 6.32 -25.52 14.51
CA ASP A 317 7.24 -25.35 13.39
C ASP A 317 6.69 -24.32 12.40
N VAL A 318 7.57 -23.53 11.79
CA VAL A 318 7.23 -22.65 10.65
C VAL A 318 8.30 -22.75 9.56
N ILE A 319 7.88 -22.92 8.31
CA ILE A 319 8.75 -22.84 7.14
C ILE A 319 8.96 -21.38 6.80
N ILE A 320 10.22 -20.95 6.85
CA ILE A 320 10.64 -19.61 6.48
C ILE A 320 11.37 -19.70 5.15
N VAL A 321 10.85 -18.99 4.14
CA VAL A 321 11.54 -18.79 2.86
C VAL A 321 11.91 -17.31 2.74
N ASN A 322 13.21 -17.04 2.79
CA ASN A 322 13.77 -15.71 2.59
C ASN A 322 14.18 -15.55 1.12
N VAL A 323 13.65 -14.53 0.43
CA VAL A 323 13.94 -14.26 -0.98
C VAL A 323 14.57 -12.89 -1.20
N HIS A 324 15.35 -12.77 -2.27
CA HIS A 324 15.72 -11.48 -2.85
C HIS A 324 15.58 -11.62 -4.37
N PHE A 325 14.44 -11.29 -4.97
CA PHE A 325 14.23 -11.53 -6.40
C PHE A 325 15.04 -10.58 -7.32
N ARG A 326 14.88 -10.72 -8.64
CA ARG A 326 15.54 -9.89 -9.64
C ARG A 326 15.10 -8.44 -9.52
N CYS A 327 16.06 -7.54 -9.43
CA CYS A 327 15.85 -6.10 -9.40
C CYS A 327 15.54 -5.48 -10.78
N CYS A 328 15.03 -4.24 -10.72
CA CYS A 328 14.83 -3.33 -11.86
C CYS A 328 13.82 -3.80 -12.92
N GLY A 329 13.75 -3.07 -14.04
CA GLY A 329 12.83 -3.35 -15.15
C GLY A 329 11.45 -2.70 -14.98
N TYR A 330 10.50 -3.21 -15.74
CA TYR A 330 9.10 -2.83 -15.79
C TYR A 330 8.28 -4.04 -16.29
N ALA A 331 6.95 -4.01 -16.21
CA ALA A 331 6.09 -5.11 -16.62
C ALA A 331 6.39 -5.57 -18.06
N GLY A 332 6.69 -6.86 -18.23
CA GLY A 332 7.08 -7.42 -19.53
C GLY A 332 8.53 -7.16 -19.98
N SER A 333 9.38 -6.54 -19.15
CA SER A 333 10.83 -6.51 -19.40
C SER A 333 11.48 -7.87 -19.04
N ARG A 334 12.70 -8.09 -19.51
CA ARG A 334 13.50 -9.31 -19.21
C ARG A 334 13.71 -9.52 -17.70
N GLU A 335 13.87 -8.43 -16.94
CA GLU A 335 13.98 -8.45 -15.48
C GLU A 335 12.69 -8.96 -14.85
N ASP A 336 11.53 -8.51 -15.34
CA ASP A 336 10.22 -8.95 -14.86
C ASP A 336 9.97 -10.42 -15.18
N GLU A 337 10.28 -10.88 -16.40
CA GLU A 337 10.24 -12.31 -16.73
C GLU A 337 11.13 -13.15 -15.81
N THR A 338 12.30 -12.64 -15.44
CA THR A 338 13.22 -13.34 -14.54
C THR A 338 12.69 -13.37 -13.11
N ARG A 339 12.09 -12.27 -12.62
CA ARG A 339 11.41 -12.21 -11.32
C ARG A 339 10.22 -13.17 -11.27
N ILE A 340 9.44 -13.25 -12.33
CA ILE A 340 8.31 -14.19 -12.49
C ILE A 340 8.80 -15.64 -12.40
N LYS A 341 9.90 -15.98 -13.10
CA LYS A 341 10.50 -17.32 -13.05
C LYS A 341 11.00 -17.69 -11.64
N GLN A 342 11.57 -16.72 -10.91
CA GLN A 342 12.06 -16.93 -9.54
C GLN A 342 10.92 -17.14 -8.52
N SER A 343 9.81 -16.42 -8.63
CA SER A 343 8.62 -16.71 -7.81
C SER A 343 8.00 -18.06 -8.18
N GLY A 344 7.96 -18.40 -9.48
CA GLY A 344 7.53 -19.72 -9.95
C GLY A 344 8.37 -20.86 -9.38
N GLU A 345 9.69 -20.68 -9.29
CA GLU A 345 10.61 -21.62 -8.66
C GLU A 345 10.29 -21.83 -7.17
N VAL A 346 10.02 -20.76 -6.40
CA VAL A 346 9.62 -20.87 -4.98
C VAL A 346 8.35 -21.72 -4.83
N VAL A 347 7.32 -21.43 -5.63
CA VAL A 347 6.03 -22.15 -5.55
C VAL A 347 6.16 -23.61 -6.01
N GLU A 348 6.95 -23.88 -7.04
CA GLU A 348 7.27 -25.24 -7.49
C GLU A 348 7.93 -26.07 -6.37
N ARG A 349 8.91 -25.49 -5.66
CA ARG A 349 9.60 -26.15 -4.54
C ARG A 349 8.70 -26.35 -3.32
N LEU A 350 7.85 -25.38 -3.00
CA LEU A 350 6.90 -25.52 -1.89
C LEU A 350 5.82 -26.59 -2.19
N ARG A 351 5.35 -26.70 -3.44
CA ARG A 351 4.47 -27.81 -3.87
C ARG A 351 5.15 -29.17 -3.73
N GLN A 352 6.43 -29.27 -4.10
CA GLN A 352 7.23 -30.51 -3.92
C GLN A 352 7.38 -30.86 -2.43
N LEU A 353 7.54 -29.87 -1.54
CA LEU A 353 7.57 -30.06 -0.09
C LEU A 353 6.22 -30.51 0.47
N GLN A 354 5.12 -29.85 0.11
CA GLN A 354 3.76 -30.25 0.50
C GLN A 354 3.39 -31.66 -0.03
N ALA A 355 3.96 -32.07 -1.16
CA ALA A 355 3.87 -33.44 -1.69
C ALA A 355 4.75 -34.47 -0.95
N GLY A 356 5.68 -34.04 -0.07
CA GLY A 356 6.53 -34.92 0.75
C GLY A 356 7.91 -35.20 0.20
N GLN A 357 8.31 -34.57 -0.91
CA GLN A 357 9.59 -34.86 -1.58
C GLN A 357 10.81 -34.43 -0.75
N TYR A 358 10.60 -33.66 0.31
CA TYR A 358 11.60 -33.21 1.29
C TYR A 358 11.37 -33.79 2.69
N GLY A 359 10.59 -34.88 2.80
CA GLY A 359 10.20 -35.52 4.05
C GLY A 359 8.74 -35.30 4.42
N GLU A 360 8.13 -36.29 5.06
CA GLU A 360 6.70 -36.27 5.43
C GLU A 360 6.37 -35.24 6.54
N SER A 361 7.31 -34.99 7.46
CA SER A 361 7.10 -34.14 8.66
C SER A 361 6.67 -32.71 8.33
N TRP A 362 7.12 -32.18 7.19
CA TRP A 362 6.97 -30.76 6.84
C TRP A 362 5.76 -30.45 5.95
N LYS A 363 5.01 -31.47 5.51
CA LYS A 363 3.92 -31.33 4.53
C LYS A 363 2.83 -30.32 4.91
N LYS A 364 2.59 -30.17 6.20
CA LYS A 364 1.54 -29.33 6.80
C LYS A 364 2.11 -28.21 7.67
N THR A 365 3.42 -27.99 7.62
CA THR A 365 4.05 -26.91 8.38
C THR A 365 3.66 -25.57 7.75
N PRO A 366 3.18 -24.60 8.55
CA PRO A 366 2.82 -23.27 8.04
C PRO A 366 3.99 -22.58 7.35
N ILE A 367 3.72 -21.74 6.36
CA ILE A 367 4.74 -21.13 5.49
C ILE A 367 4.67 -19.61 5.58
N ILE A 368 5.83 -18.98 5.75
CA ILE A 368 6.03 -17.54 5.51
C ILE A 368 7.09 -17.39 4.41
N VAL A 369 6.76 -16.64 3.35
CA VAL A 369 7.71 -16.23 2.31
C VAL A 369 7.89 -14.72 2.41
N THR A 370 9.09 -14.28 2.79
CA THR A 370 9.38 -12.85 2.99
C THR A 370 10.73 -12.45 2.42
N GLY A 371 10.93 -11.16 2.18
CA GLY A 371 12.18 -10.61 1.66
C GLY A 371 11.97 -9.47 0.69
N ASP A 372 13.03 -9.14 -0.03
CA ASP A 372 13.04 -8.14 -1.09
C ASP A 372 12.51 -8.77 -2.39
N TYR A 373 11.24 -8.51 -2.71
CA TYR A 373 10.62 -9.02 -3.92
C TYR A 373 10.99 -8.17 -5.15
N ASN A 374 11.59 -7.00 -4.93
CA ASN A 374 11.92 -6.01 -5.94
C ASN A 374 10.73 -5.77 -6.89
N LEU A 375 9.51 -5.66 -6.34
CA LEU A 375 8.25 -5.75 -7.09
C LEU A 375 7.94 -4.44 -7.85
N VAL A 376 8.80 -4.11 -8.81
CA VAL A 376 8.77 -2.91 -9.67
C VAL A 376 8.33 -3.19 -11.11
N GLY A 377 8.04 -4.45 -11.43
CA GLY A 377 7.57 -4.89 -12.75
C GLY A 377 6.07 -5.12 -12.75
N SER A 378 5.60 -6.30 -13.13
CA SER A 378 4.20 -6.71 -13.00
C SER A 378 3.90 -7.28 -11.61
N ARG A 379 2.63 -7.34 -11.21
CA ARG A 379 2.17 -8.00 -9.97
C ARG A 379 2.30 -9.54 -10.00
N LYS A 380 2.58 -10.13 -11.17
CA LYS A 380 2.61 -11.60 -11.40
C LYS A 380 3.42 -12.41 -10.37
N PRO A 381 4.61 -11.97 -9.89
CA PRO A 381 5.35 -12.70 -8.87
C PRO A 381 4.59 -12.89 -7.55
N LEU A 382 3.75 -11.91 -7.17
CA LEU A 382 2.89 -12.03 -5.99
C LEU A 382 1.70 -12.97 -6.26
N SER A 383 1.05 -12.82 -7.42
CA SER A 383 -0.06 -13.69 -7.84
C SER A 383 0.33 -15.18 -8.00
N ILE A 384 1.60 -15.46 -8.28
CA ILE A 384 2.13 -16.83 -8.29
C ILE A 384 2.13 -17.42 -6.86
N LEU A 385 2.56 -16.67 -5.85
CA LEU A 385 2.52 -17.11 -4.44
C LEU A 385 1.08 -17.23 -3.92
N GLU A 386 0.20 -16.32 -4.31
CA GLU A 386 -1.25 -16.42 -4.02
C GLU A 386 -1.87 -17.68 -4.65
N SER A 387 -1.35 -18.19 -5.78
CA SER A 387 -1.77 -19.48 -6.37
C SER A 387 -1.39 -20.73 -5.56
N LEU A 388 -0.67 -20.55 -4.44
CA LEU A 388 -0.40 -21.58 -3.44
C LEU A 388 -1.29 -21.42 -2.18
N GLY A 389 -2.18 -20.42 -2.17
CA GLY A 389 -2.99 -20.07 -1.00
C GLY A 389 -2.29 -19.11 -0.02
N LEU A 390 -1.11 -18.60 -0.34
CA LEU A 390 -0.40 -17.64 0.52
C LEU A 390 -1.00 -16.25 0.39
N LYS A 391 -1.25 -15.58 1.52
CA LYS A 391 -1.89 -14.26 1.59
C LYS A 391 -0.86 -13.15 1.84
N PRO A 392 -0.90 -12.02 1.12
CA PRO A 392 -0.06 -10.87 1.44
C PRO A 392 -0.48 -10.19 2.75
N ARG A 393 0.49 -10.00 3.65
CA ARG A 393 0.31 -9.20 4.85
C ARG A 393 0.45 -7.71 4.49
N SER A 394 -0.58 -6.90 4.76
CA SER A 394 -0.39 -5.45 4.77
C SER A 394 0.36 -5.05 6.04
N LEU A 395 1.47 -4.35 5.85
CA LEU A 395 2.28 -3.71 6.86
C LEU A 395 2.58 -2.30 6.36
N VAL A 396 2.49 -1.33 7.26
CA VAL A 396 2.73 0.08 6.97
C VAL A 396 3.69 0.68 7.99
N GLY A 397 4.26 1.83 7.65
CA GLY A 397 5.08 2.64 8.52
C GLY A 397 4.43 2.83 9.89
N GLN A 398 5.24 2.70 10.93
CA GLN A 398 4.80 2.76 12.31
C GLN A 398 4.13 4.11 12.68
N ILE A 399 4.43 5.19 11.94
CA ILE A 399 3.98 6.56 12.22
C ILE A 399 3.17 7.15 11.06
N ASP A 400 3.59 6.94 9.81
CA ASP A 400 3.08 7.66 8.62
C ASP A 400 2.15 6.84 7.72
N ASN A 401 1.72 5.66 8.19
CA ASN A 401 0.76 4.76 7.53
C ASN A 401 1.06 4.41 6.06
N ALA A 402 2.31 4.54 5.61
CA ALA A 402 2.71 4.18 4.26
C ALA A 402 3.43 2.82 4.20
N ALA A 403 3.07 1.96 3.25
CA ALA A 403 3.72 0.67 3.01
C ALA A 403 5.09 0.78 2.29
N VAL A 404 5.77 1.93 2.42
CA VAL A 404 7.09 2.18 1.82
C VAL A 404 8.14 1.39 2.60
N THR A 405 8.83 0.48 1.91
CA THR A 405 9.91 -0.32 2.50
C THR A 405 11.27 0.05 1.95
N TRP A 406 11.35 0.71 0.79
CA TRP A 406 12.58 1.16 0.17
C TRP A 406 12.53 2.66 -0.06
N ARG A 407 13.61 3.36 0.29
CA ARG A 407 13.77 4.82 0.19
C ARG A 407 14.84 5.25 -0.81
N GLY A 408 15.74 4.34 -1.18
CA GLY A 408 16.88 4.57 -2.06
C GLY A 408 17.97 5.45 -1.44
N PRO A 409 19.19 5.45 -2.03
CA PRO A 409 20.26 6.35 -1.61
C PRO A 409 19.94 7.82 -2.00
N PRO A 410 20.54 8.84 -1.33
CA PRO A 410 20.18 10.26 -1.54
C PRO A 410 20.32 10.85 -2.96
N LYS A 411 20.94 10.11 -3.89
CA LYS A 411 21.09 10.51 -5.32
C LYS A 411 20.20 9.72 -6.27
N GLU A 412 19.38 8.80 -5.76
CA GLU A 412 18.56 7.90 -6.58
C GLU A 412 17.54 8.67 -7.43
N SER A 413 17.33 8.20 -8.67
CA SER A 413 16.28 8.65 -9.57
C SER A 413 14.90 8.17 -9.13
N PHE A 414 14.76 6.87 -8.82
CA PHE A 414 13.52 6.30 -8.32
C PHE A 414 13.09 6.92 -6.98
N TRP A 415 11.78 6.96 -6.76
CA TRP A 415 11.20 7.44 -5.51
C TRP A 415 10.98 6.28 -4.52
N PRO A 416 10.84 6.58 -3.22
CA PRO A 416 10.46 5.61 -2.21
C PRO A 416 9.21 4.78 -2.57
N GLY A 417 9.27 3.47 -2.33
CA GLY A 417 8.22 2.52 -2.70
C GLY A 417 8.23 1.22 -1.89
N ARG A 418 7.38 0.26 -2.25
CA ARG A 418 7.27 -1.05 -1.59
C ARG A 418 7.97 -2.13 -2.40
N LEU A 419 9.14 -2.58 -1.92
CA LEU A 419 9.90 -3.68 -2.52
C LEU A 419 9.87 -4.94 -1.66
N ASP A 420 9.78 -4.78 -0.35
CA ASP A 420 9.83 -5.85 0.64
C ASP A 420 8.41 -6.31 0.98
N ILE A 421 8.19 -7.61 0.96
CA ILE A 421 6.85 -8.21 1.09
C ILE A 421 6.93 -9.41 2.02
N MET A 422 5.84 -9.66 2.74
CA MET A 422 5.62 -10.86 3.54
C MET A 422 4.30 -11.49 3.12
N VAL A 423 4.34 -12.75 2.68
CA VAL A 423 3.15 -13.59 2.48
C VAL A 423 3.18 -14.77 3.45
N TYR A 424 2.01 -15.22 3.90
CA TYR A 424 1.86 -16.27 4.91
C TYR A 424 0.74 -17.24 4.54
N SER A 425 0.76 -18.47 5.06
CA SER A 425 -0.28 -19.48 4.84
C SER A 425 -1.42 -19.41 5.88
N ASP A 426 -2.54 -20.06 5.57
CA ASP A 426 -3.81 -19.93 6.33
C ASP A 426 -3.77 -20.52 7.75
N GLU A 427 -2.76 -21.33 8.05
CA GLU A 427 -2.50 -21.85 9.39
C GLU A 427 -1.90 -20.78 10.34
N LEU A 428 -1.66 -19.55 9.87
CA LEU A 428 -1.17 -18.42 10.66
C LEU A 428 -2.19 -17.27 10.70
N THR A 429 -2.56 -16.87 11.92
CA THR A 429 -3.34 -15.66 12.19
C THR A 429 -2.37 -14.50 12.43
N PRO A 430 -2.32 -13.47 11.56
CA PRO A 430 -1.40 -12.36 11.72
C PRO A 430 -1.92 -11.34 12.75
N LYS A 431 -1.05 -10.90 13.67
CA LYS A 431 -1.40 -10.08 14.85
C LYS A 431 -0.99 -8.62 14.66
N ASN A 432 -0.02 -8.12 15.43
CA ASN A 432 0.58 -6.82 15.21
C ASN A 432 1.58 -6.85 14.01
N GLY A 433 2.09 -5.70 13.61
CA GLY A 433 3.13 -5.59 12.59
C GLY A 433 3.27 -4.16 12.07
N TYR A 434 4.47 -3.83 11.60
CA TYR A 434 4.86 -2.48 11.22
C TYR A 434 6.09 -2.49 10.30
N ILE A 435 6.30 -1.38 9.59
CA ILE A 435 7.58 -1.03 8.97
C ILE A 435 8.30 -0.06 9.92
N LEU A 436 9.53 -0.39 10.29
CA LEU A 436 10.29 0.32 11.32
C LEU A 436 11.08 1.52 10.75
N ASP A 437 10.50 2.72 10.79
CA ASP A 437 11.19 3.97 10.43
C ASP A 437 11.52 4.83 11.66
N THR A 438 12.75 4.68 12.17
CA THR A 438 13.24 5.45 13.32
C THR A 438 13.30 6.96 13.06
N ALA A 439 13.36 7.40 11.80
CA ALA A 439 13.48 8.82 11.47
C ALA A 439 12.18 9.59 11.80
N ARG A 440 11.05 8.87 11.93
CA ARG A 440 9.73 9.43 12.28
C ARG A 440 9.34 9.24 13.75
N MET A 441 10.12 8.49 14.52
CA MET A 441 9.81 8.20 15.92
C MET A 441 9.95 9.44 16.81
N LYS A 442 9.04 9.57 17.78
CA LYS A 442 9.12 10.60 18.82
C LYS A 442 10.30 10.30 19.78
N PRO A 443 10.98 11.31 20.35
CA PRO A 443 12.15 11.10 21.23
C PRO A 443 11.91 10.17 22.43
N SER A 444 10.68 10.15 22.98
CA SER A 444 10.30 9.24 24.07
C SER A 444 10.38 7.77 23.66
N MET A 445 9.91 7.45 22.46
CA MET A 445 9.90 6.10 21.89
C MET A 445 11.31 5.65 21.48
N LEU A 446 12.11 6.56 20.92
CA LEU A 446 13.54 6.29 20.69
C LEU A 446 14.25 5.91 21.99
N THR A 447 13.96 6.64 23.08
CA THR A 447 14.51 6.35 24.41
C THR A 447 14.01 5.01 24.97
N GLU A 448 12.71 4.73 24.86
CA GLU A 448 12.05 3.49 25.33
C GLU A 448 12.67 2.23 24.71
N PHE A 449 12.94 2.25 23.41
CA PHE A 449 13.46 1.10 22.67
C PHE A 449 14.98 1.12 22.46
N GLY A 450 15.71 2.08 23.05
CA GLY A 450 17.17 2.20 22.93
C GLY A 450 17.66 2.55 21.51
N LEU A 451 16.82 3.20 20.71
CA LEU A 451 17.04 3.54 19.30
C LEU A 451 17.53 4.99 19.13
N LEU A 452 18.21 5.26 18.02
CA LEU A 452 18.50 6.61 17.54
C LEU A 452 17.66 6.92 16.28
N SER A 453 17.27 8.17 16.09
CA SER A 453 16.44 8.58 14.93
C SER A 453 17.07 8.20 13.59
N GLY A 454 18.39 8.26 13.48
CA GLY A 454 19.14 7.88 12.28
C GLY A 454 19.35 6.39 12.07
N ASP A 455 18.91 5.48 12.96
CA ASP A 455 19.29 4.07 12.86
C ASP A 455 18.74 3.36 11.61
N SER A 456 17.49 3.65 11.23
CA SER A 456 16.90 3.16 9.98
C SER A 456 17.59 3.68 8.70
N LEU A 457 18.44 4.72 8.78
CA LEU A 457 19.24 5.20 7.65
C LEU A 457 20.48 4.32 7.38
N ALA A 458 20.70 3.28 8.20
CA ALA A 458 21.75 2.29 8.00
C ALA A 458 21.48 1.30 6.84
N SER A 459 20.29 1.37 6.23
CA SER A 459 19.97 0.75 4.94
C SER A 459 19.11 1.73 4.12
N ASP A 460 19.07 1.56 2.80
CA ASP A 460 18.08 2.20 1.94
C ASP A 460 16.72 1.46 1.99
N HIS A 461 16.68 0.27 2.57
CA HIS A 461 15.45 -0.41 2.98
C HIS A 461 15.09 -0.14 4.46
N LEU A 462 13.84 -0.40 4.82
CA LEU A 462 13.29 -0.39 6.16
C LEU A 462 13.00 -1.83 6.62
N MET A 463 13.14 -2.10 7.91
CA MET A 463 12.84 -3.43 8.45
C MET A 463 11.32 -3.65 8.50
N LEU A 464 10.88 -4.74 7.88
CA LEU A 464 9.50 -5.22 7.85
C LEU A 464 9.28 -6.18 9.01
N VAL A 465 8.30 -5.95 9.89
CA VAL A 465 8.05 -6.77 11.09
C VAL A 465 6.60 -7.26 11.11
N GLY A 466 6.40 -8.57 11.27
CA GLY A 466 5.08 -9.19 11.42
C GLY A 466 5.02 -10.15 12.58
N ASP A 467 3.97 -10.03 13.40
CA ASP A 467 3.66 -10.94 14.50
C ASP A 467 2.57 -11.92 14.08
N PHE A 468 2.65 -13.17 14.54
CA PHE A 468 1.77 -14.27 14.16
C PHE A 468 1.43 -15.18 15.34
N GLU A 469 0.24 -15.76 15.26
CA GLU A 469 -0.27 -16.84 16.11
C GLU A 469 -0.64 -18.03 15.21
N PHE A 470 -0.55 -19.25 15.72
CA PHE A 470 -1.01 -20.44 14.99
C PHE A 470 -2.55 -20.52 15.03
N ALA A 471 -3.18 -20.64 13.87
CA ALA A 471 -4.64 -20.62 13.75
C ALA A 471 -5.29 -21.82 14.44
N GLY A 472 -6.34 -21.57 15.24
CA GLY A 472 -7.11 -22.62 15.92
C GLY A 472 -6.67 -22.95 17.35
N GLN A 473 -5.97 -22.04 18.03
CA GLN A 473 -5.80 -22.03 19.49
C GLN A 473 -6.93 -21.23 20.18
#